data_AF-A0A2G9Q3G9-F1
#
_entry.id   AF-A0A2G9Q3G9-F1
#
_cell.length_a   1.000
_cell.length_b   1.000
_cell.length_c   1.000
_cell.angle_alpha   90.00
_cell.angle_beta   90.00
_cell.angle_gamma   90.00
#
_symmetry.space_group_name_H-M   'P 1'
#
loop_
_entity.id
_entity.type
_entity.pdbx_description
1 polymer ?
#
loop_
_entity_poly.entity_id
_entity_poly.type
_entity_poly.pdbx_seq_one_letter_code
_entity_poly.pdbx_strand_id
1 'polypeptide(L)' 'MASTTGDVDVVEEETHFSSASAQVLISEIMVCNRDLEKLKQNINDVQKRLTNITDVLGKI' A
#
# COMPACT_ATOMS: atom_id res chain seq x y z
N MET A 1 -39.28 -32.84 18.63
CA MET A 1 -38.46 -31.60 18.63
C MET A 1 -37.72 -31.58 17.31
N ALA A 2 -38.07 -30.66 16.43
CA ALA A 2 -37.44 -30.52 15.12
C ALA A 2 -36.07 -29.87 15.30
N SER A 3 -35.00 -30.56 14.88
CA SER A 3 -33.70 -29.93 14.68
C SER A 3 -33.72 -29.29 13.30
N THR A 4 -33.85 -27.97 13.26
CA THR A 4 -33.57 -27.17 12.07
C THR A 4 -32.07 -27.27 11.81
N THR A 5 -31.67 -28.20 10.94
CA THR A 5 -30.36 -28.11 10.26
C THR A 5 -30.45 -26.85 9.43
N GLY A 6 -29.93 -25.75 9.97
CA GLY A 6 -29.82 -24.49 9.27
C GLY A 6 -28.93 -24.72 8.07
N ASP A 7 -29.56 -24.90 6.92
CA ASP A 7 -28.97 -24.73 5.61
C ASP A 7 -28.59 -23.25 5.50
N VAL A 8 -27.48 -22.90 6.16
CA VAL A 8 -26.80 -21.65 5.88
C VAL A 8 -26.16 -21.91 4.53
N ASP A 9 -26.93 -21.62 3.49
CA ASP A 9 -26.44 -21.39 2.15
C ASP A 9 -25.43 -20.25 2.29
N VAL A 10 -24.17 -20.62 2.57
CA VAL A 10 -23.04 -19.72 2.44
C VAL A 10 -22.96 -19.52 0.94
N VAL A 11 -23.70 -18.53 0.45
CA VAL A 11 -23.44 -17.93 -0.84
C VAL A 11 -21.99 -17.48 -0.76
N GLU A 12 -21.08 -18.30 -1.28
CA GLU A 12 -19.75 -17.85 -1.63
C GLU A 12 -20.00 -16.71 -2.61
N GLU A 13 -19.81 -15.47 -2.16
CA GLU A 13 -19.69 -14.36 -3.07
C GLU A 13 -18.43 -14.64 -3.90
N GLU A 14 -18.62 -15.32 -5.03
CA GLU A 14 -17.59 -15.49 -6.03
C GLU A 14 -17.28 -14.11 -6.59
N THR A 15 -16.33 -13.42 -5.95
CA THR A 15 -15.75 -12.20 -6.46
C THR A 15 -14.97 -12.57 -7.72
N HIS A 16 -15.67 -12.67 -8.86
CA HIS A 16 -15.08 -12.99 -10.14
C HIS A 16 -14.22 -11.80 -10.60
N PHE A 17 -12.97 -11.81 -10.17
CA PHE A 17 -12.00 -10.85 -10.61
C PHE A 17 -11.58 -11.18 -12.03
N SER A 18 -11.94 -10.30 -12.98
CA SER A 18 -11.56 -10.49 -14.38
C SER A 18 -10.04 -10.37 -14.56
N SER A 19 -9.51 -11.04 -15.59
CA SER A 19 -8.09 -10.87 -15.96
C SER A 19 -7.75 -9.44 -16.35
N ALA A 20 -8.70 -8.68 -16.92
CA ALA A 20 -8.53 -7.28 -17.26
C ALA A 20 -8.38 -6.40 -16.01
N SER A 21 -9.24 -6.59 -14.99
CA SER A 21 -9.14 -5.87 -13.73
C SER A 21 -7.85 -6.22 -12.98
N ALA A 22 -7.34 -7.45 -13.09
CA ALA A 22 -6.03 -7.84 -12.56
C ALA A 22 -4.89 -7.08 -13.20
N GLN A 23 -4.89 -6.92 -14.52
CA GLN A 23 -3.84 -6.18 -15.24
C GLN A 23 -3.85 -4.67 -14.91
N VAL A 24 -5.04 -4.08 -14.72
CA VAL A 24 -5.17 -2.69 -14.27
C VAL A 24 -4.58 -2.52 -12.88
N LEU A 25 -4.98 -3.35 -11.91
CA LEU A 25 -4.44 -3.29 -10.56
C LEU A 25 -2.92 -3.48 -10.51
N ILE A 26 -2.38 -4.42 -11.28
CA ILE A 26 -0.92 -4.62 -11.36
C ILE A 26 -0.23 -3.34 -11.85
N SER A 27 -0.80 -2.69 -12.87
CA SER A 27 -0.25 -1.45 -13.41
C SER A 27 -0.31 -0.31 -12.39
N GLU A 28 -1.42 -0.18 -11.67
CA GLU A 28 -1.56 0.80 -10.59
C GLU A 28 -0.55 0.56 -9.46
N ILE A 29 -0.38 -0.70 -9.02
CA ILE A 29 0.62 -1.06 -8.01
C ILE A 29 2.04 -0.70 -8.48
N MET A 30 2.37 -0.92 -9.75
CA MET A 30 3.67 -0.55 -10.30
C MET A 30 3.89 0.97 -10.27
N VAL A 31 2.87 1.77 -10.60
CA VAL A 31 2.93 3.23 -10.50
C VAL A 31 3.10 3.67 -9.05
N CYS A 32 2.31 3.13 -8.13
CA CYS A 32 2.42 3.41 -6.70
C CYS A 32 3.83 3.09 -6.17
N ASN A 33 4.42 1.96 -6.56
CA ASN A 33 5.78 1.59 -6.16
C ASN A 33 6.82 2.62 -6.61
N ARG A 34 6.68 3.15 -7.84
CA ARG A 34 7.57 4.21 -8.33
C ARG A 34 7.42 5.50 -7.53
N ASP A 35 6.19 5.87 -7.18
CA ASP A 35 5.92 7.06 -6.37
C ASP A 35 6.45 6.90 -4.94
N LEU A 36 6.36 5.69 -4.36
CA LEU A 36 6.94 5.37 -3.05
C LEU A 36 8.47 5.50 -3.05
N GLU A 37 9.16 5.04 -4.09
CA GLU A 37 10.63 5.24 -4.20
C GLU A 37 11.00 6.72 -4.29
N LYS A 38 10.20 7.53 -5.00
CA LYS A 38 10.42 8.99 -5.06
C LYS A 38 10.20 9.64 -3.70
N LEU A 39 9.16 9.24 -2.96
CA LEU A 39 8.90 9.73 -1.61
C LEU A 39 10.06 9.39 -0.66
N LYS A 40 10.58 8.16 -0.74
CA LYS A 40 11.74 7.70 0.04
C LYS A 40 12.97 8.57 -0.26
N GLN A 41 13.24 8.90 -1.52
CA GLN A 41 14.34 9.80 -1.87
C GLN A 41 14.13 11.21 -1.30
N ASN A 42 12.91 11.75 -1.38
CA ASN A 42 12.61 13.06 -0.79
C ASN A 42 12.82 13.07 0.73
N ILE A 43 12.43 12.00 1.43
CA ILE A 43 12.67 11.86 2.88
C ILE A 43 14.18 11.85 3.17
N ASN A 44 14.96 11.07 2.42
CA ASN A 44 16.42 11.03 2.57
C ASN A 44 17.06 12.42 2.35
N ASP A 45 16.58 13.17 1.36
CA ASP A 45 17.08 14.51 1.07
C ASP A 45 16.75 15.49 2.21
N VAL A 46 15.54 15.42 2.77
CA VAL A 46 15.14 16.21 3.94
C VAL A 46 15.98 15.85 5.16
N GLN A 47 16.18 14.55 5.44
CA GLN A 47 17.03 14.09 6.54
C GLN A 47 18.46 14.63 6.40
N LYS A 48 19.05 14.55 5.21
CA LYS A 48 20.40 15.09 4.95
C LYS A 48 20.48 16.59 5.20
N ARG A 49 19.47 17.36 4.78
CA ARG A 49 19.39 18.80 5.04
C ARG A 49 19.31 19.10 6.53
N LEU A 50 18.50 18.36 7.28
CA LEU A 50 18.38 18.51 8.74
C LEU A 50 19.71 18.20 9.44
N THR A 51 20.39 17.11 9.05
CA THR A 51 21.72 16.79 9.58
C THR A 51 22.71 17.93 9.35
N ASN A 52 22.74 18.53 8.15
CA ASN A 52 23.61 19.67 7.86
C ASN A 52 23.29 20.89 8.74
N ILE A 53 22.00 21.17 8.98
CA ILE A 53 21.59 22.27 9.86
C ILE A 53 22.07 22.01 11.30
N THR A 54 21.87 20.80 11.82
CA THR A 54 22.31 20.41 13.15
C THR A 54 23.84 20.50 13.30
N ASP A 55 24.60 20.08 12.29
CA ASP A 55 26.07 20.19 12.27
C ASP A 55 26.55 21.65 12.33
N VAL A 56 25.90 22.55 11.58
CA VAL A 56 26.23 23.98 11.63
C VAL A 56 25.91 24.57 13.00
N LEU A 57 24.74 24.27 13.57
CA LEU A 57 24.34 24.78 14.87
C LEU A 57 25.23 24.27 16.01
N GLY A 58 25.71 23.03 15.94
CA GLY A 58 26.63 22.46 16.94
C GLY A 58 28.04 23.05 16.91
N LYS A 59 28.39 23.81 15.87
CA LYS A 59 29.69 24.51 15.74
C LYS A 59 29.66 25.95 16.28
N ILE A 60 28.47 26.47 16.61
CA ILE A 60 28.27 27.79 17.25
C ILE A 60 28.35 27.60 18.77
#